data_AF-A0A2S7UV50-F1
#
_entry.id   AF-A0A2S7UV50-F1
#
_cell.length_a   1.000
_cell.length_b   1.000
_cell.length_c   1.000
_cell.angle_alpha   90.00
_cell.angle_beta   90.00
_cell.angle_gamma   90.00
#
_symmetry.space_group_name_H-M   'P 1'
#
loop_
_entity.id
_entity.type
_entity.pdbx_description
1 polymer ?
#
loop_
_entity_poly.entity_id
_entity_poly.type
_entity_poly.pdbx_seq_one_letter_code
_entity_poly.pdbx_strand_id
1 'polypeptide(L)'
;MITLDTLKQDFKSALESAEAERIQQVLESFDKTCRLLIEQEDDVNNKKIIIEACLQLQKNWELQIIQLKAKVKGELADIRNNGKKIKKYLTSY
;
A
#
# COMPACT_ATOMS: atom_id res chain seq x y z
N MET A 1 13.60 -17.13 3.12
CA MET A 1 14.05 -15.72 3.00
C MET A 1 12.98 -14.98 2.21
N ILE A 2 12.46 -13.86 2.74
CA ILE A 2 11.48 -13.04 2.02
C ILE A 2 12.22 -12.31 0.89
N THR A 3 11.62 -12.23 -0.30
CA THR A 3 12.19 -11.53 -1.47
C THR A 3 11.33 -10.32 -1.85
N LEU A 4 11.87 -9.43 -2.68
CA LEU A 4 11.11 -8.30 -3.23
C LEU A 4 9.88 -8.76 -4.03
N ASP A 5 9.96 -9.90 -4.72
CA ASP A 5 8.83 -10.45 -5.47
C ASP A 5 7.71 -10.96 -4.54
N THR A 6 8.06 -11.63 -3.44
CA THR A 6 7.08 -12.05 -2.43
C THR A 6 6.38 -10.84 -1.84
N LEU A 7 7.15 -9.82 -1.44
CA LEU A 7 6.60 -8.56 -0.91
C LEU A 7 5.67 -7.86 -1.89
N LYS A 8 6.01 -7.86 -3.19
CA LYS A 8 5.17 -7.31 -4.25
C LYS A 8 3.82 -8.02 -4.36
N GLN A 9 3.80 -9.35 -4.24
CA GLN A 9 2.57 -10.12 -4.25
C GLN A 9 1.74 -9.88 -2.99
N ASP A 10 2.37 -9.89 -1.82
CA ASP A 10 1.70 -9.65 -0.54
C ASP A 10 1.08 -8.26 -0.48
N PHE A 11 1.81 -7.24 -0.95
CA PHE A 11 1.31 -5.87 -1.01
C PHE A 11 0.10 -5.76 -1.93
N LYS A 12 0.16 -6.39 -3.12
CA LYS A 12 -0.96 -6.43 -4.06
C LYS A 12 -2.19 -7.07 -3.41
N SER A 13 -2.03 -8.22 -2.76
CA SER A 13 -3.12 -8.91 -2.06
C SER A 13 -3.71 -8.06 -0.93
N ALA A 14 -2.88 -7.39 -0.14
CA ALA A 14 -3.31 -6.49 0.94
C ALA A 14 -4.06 -5.25 0.42
N LEU A 15 -3.62 -4.69 -0.71
CA LEU A 15 -4.32 -3.59 -1.37
C LEU A 15 -5.68 -3.99 -1.93
N GLU A 16 -5.76 -5.14 -2.60
CA GLU A 16 -7.01 -5.65 -3.19
C GLU A 16 -8.08 -5.94 -2.12
N SER A 17 -7.66 -6.41 -0.95
CA SER A 17 -8.51 -6.65 0.22
C SER A 17 -8.78 -5.40 1.06
N ALA A 18 -8.10 -4.28 0.79
CA ALA A 18 -8.13 -3.05 1.59
C ALA A 18 -7.81 -3.27 3.09
N GLU A 19 -6.97 -4.26 3.40
CA GLU A 19 -6.56 -4.61 4.76
C GLU A 19 -5.43 -3.68 5.25
N ALA A 20 -5.80 -2.58 5.90
CA ALA A 20 -4.84 -1.55 6.34
C ALA A 20 -3.70 -2.09 7.22
N GLU A 21 -4.00 -2.98 8.17
CA GLU A 21 -2.99 -3.61 9.03
C GLU A 21 -2.02 -4.48 8.24
N ARG A 22 -2.51 -5.22 7.25
CA ARG A 22 -1.68 -6.06 6.40
C ARG A 22 -0.81 -5.24 5.46
N ILE A 23 -1.34 -4.13 4.92
CA ILE A 23 -0.54 -3.16 4.15
C ILE A 23 0.62 -2.65 5.02
N GLN A 24 0.37 -2.27 6.28
CA GLN A 24 1.42 -1.81 7.18
C GLN A 24 2.48 -2.89 7.44
N GLN A 25 2.06 -4.13 7.73
CA GLN A 25 2.99 -5.25 7.95
C GLN A 25 3.90 -5.52 6.74
N VAL A 26 3.35 -5.41 5.52
CA VAL A 26 4.13 -5.58 4.29
C VAL A 26 5.13 -4.45 4.10
N LEU A 27 4.74 -3.19 4.41
CA LEU A 27 5.66 -2.04 4.36
C LEU A 27 6.82 -2.17 5.36
N GLU A 28 6.54 -2.60 6.59
CA GLU A 28 7.58 -2.85 7.60
C GLU A 28 8.52 -4.00 7.19
N SER A 29 7.98 -5.02 6.52
CA SER A 29 8.77 -6.14 5.99
C SER A 29 9.61 -5.73 4.79
N PHE A 30 9.12 -4.80 3.97
CA PHE A 30 9.84 -4.22 2.85
C PHE A 30 11.09 -3.48 3.31
N ASP A 31 10.97 -2.55 4.26
CA ASP A 31 12.13 -1.79 4.77
C ASP A 31 13.25 -2.70 5.30
N LYS A 32 12.87 -3.74 6.06
CA LYS A 32 13.82 -4.73 6.60
C LYS A 32 14.48 -5.54 5.47
N THR A 33 13.70 -5.97 4.49
CA THR A 33 14.19 -6.78 3.37
C THR A 33 15.13 -5.97 2.47
N CYS A 34 14.79 -4.72 2.16
CA CYS A 34 15.66 -3.82 1.39
C CYS A 34 17.02 -3.65 2.07
N ARG A 35 17.02 -3.35 3.38
CA ARG A 35 18.26 -3.20 4.15
C ARG A 35 19.12 -4.47 4.08
N LEU A 36 18.52 -5.63 4.35
CA LEU A 36 19.22 -6.92 4.33
C LEU A 36 19.82 -7.21 2.95
N LEU A 37 19.06 -7.04 1.87
CA LEU A 37 19.55 -7.31 0.51
C LEU A 37 20.71 -6.40 0.11
N ILE A 38 20.69 -5.14 0.53
CA ILE A 38 21.75 -4.16 0.23
C ILE A 38 23.01 -4.41 1.08
N GLU A 39 22.83 -4.76 2.35
CA GLU A 39 23.93 -5.02 3.28
C GLU A 39 24.64 -6.35 2.98
N GLN A 40 23.92 -7.36 2.50
CA GLN A 40 24.47 -8.69 2.18
C GLN A 40 25.11 -8.78 0.79
N GLU A 41 24.86 -7.82 -0.10
CA GLU A 41 25.45 -7.81 -1.43
C GLU A 41 26.87 -7.22 -1.37
N ASP A 42 27.86 -7.96 -1.84
CA ASP A 42 29.26 -7.52 -1.87
C ASP A 42 29.62 -6.88 -3.22
N ASP A 43 28.96 -7.27 -4.31
CA ASP A 43 29.20 -6.70 -5.63
C ASP A 43 28.52 -5.33 -5.78
N VAL A 44 29.32 -4.31 -6.06
CA VAL A 44 28.86 -2.91 -6.15
C VAL A 44 27.84 -2.72 -7.29
N ASN A 45 27.96 -3.45 -8.39
CA ASN A 45 27.04 -3.32 -9.52
C ASN A 45 25.69 -3.97 -9.17
N ASN A 46 25.70 -5.17 -8.60
CA ASN A 46 24.50 -5.83 -8.12
C ASN A 46 23.80 -5.02 -7.02
N LYS A 47 24.58 -4.42 -6.11
CA LYS A 47 24.04 -3.55 -5.06
C LYS A 47 23.27 -2.36 -5.64
N LYS A 48 23.78 -1.73 -6.71
CA LYS A 48 23.08 -0.66 -7.42
C LYS A 48 21.76 -1.16 -8.03
N ILE A 49 21.77 -2.32 -8.69
CA ILE A 49 20.57 -2.93 -9.26
C ILE A 49 19.51 -3.19 -8.19
N ILE A 50 19.91 -3.73 -7.03
CA ILE A 50 19.01 -3.96 -5.89
C ILE A 50 18.41 -2.65 -5.39
N ILE A 51 19.24 -1.61 -5.19
CA ILE A 51 18.78 -0.29 -4.73
C ILE A 51 17.76 0.30 -5.72
N GLU A 52 18.05 0.26 -7.02
CA GLU A 52 17.13 0.76 -8.06
C GLU A 52 15.80 0.00 -8.05
N ALA A 53 15.83 -1.33 -7.91
CA ALA A 53 14.63 -2.14 -7.80
C ALA A 53 13.79 -1.79 -6.56
N CYS A 54 14.44 -1.57 -5.41
CA CYS A 54 13.77 -1.15 -4.18
C CYS A 54 13.10 0.22 -4.35
N LEU A 55 13.80 1.20 -4.91
CA LEU A 55 13.28 2.55 -5.14
C LEU A 55 12.10 2.55 -6.12
N GLN A 56 12.19 1.75 -7.19
CA GLN A 56 11.10 1.61 -8.15
C GLN A 56 9.87 0.98 -7.51
N LEU A 57 10.05 -0.04 -6.66
CA LEU A 57 8.96 -0.68 -5.95
C LEU A 57 8.28 0.28 -4.97
N GLN A 58 9.07 1.02 -4.18
CA GLN A 58 8.58 2.06 -3.26
C GLN A 58 7.71 3.08 -4.01
N LYS A 59 8.21 3.65 -5.11
CA LYS A 59 7.46 4.65 -5.89
C LYS A 59 6.14 4.11 -6.43
N ASN A 60 6.12 2.86 -6.87
CA ASN A 60 4.91 2.21 -7.34
C ASN A 60 3.89 2.03 -6.20
N TRP A 61 4.35 1.57 -5.04
CA TRP A 61 3.51 1.38 -3.86
C TRP A 61 2.94 2.69 -3.31
N GLU A 62 3.72 3.77 -3.29
CA GLU A 62 3.24 5.11 -2.95
C GLU A 62 2.06 5.55 -3.83
N LEU A 63 2.18 5.35 -5.15
CA LEU A 63 1.10 5.67 -6.10
C LEU A 63 -0.16 4.84 -5.81
N GLN A 64 -0.01 3.53 -5.54
CA GLN A 64 -1.15 2.66 -5.26
C GLN A 64 -1.84 3.01 -3.92
N ILE A 65 -1.07 3.40 -2.90
CA ILE A 65 -1.63 3.88 -1.61
C ILE A 65 -2.38 5.19 -1.81
N ILE A 66 -1.86 6.12 -2.60
CA ILE A 66 -2.54 7.38 -2.93
C ILE A 66 -3.88 7.10 -3.64
N GLN A 67 -3.90 6.15 -4.58
CA GLN A 67 -5.12 5.74 -5.27
C GLN A 67 -6.14 5.11 -4.31
N LEU A 68 -5.72 4.21 -3.41
CA LEU A 68 -6.58 3.63 -2.40
C LEU A 68 -7.17 4.72 -1.48
N LYS A 69 -6.35 5.67 -1.03
CA LYS A 69 -6.79 6.81 -0.22
C LYS A 69 -7.85 7.64 -0.94
N ALA A 70 -7.71 7.86 -2.24
CA ALA A 70 -8.70 8.58 -3.04
C ALA A 70 -10.02 7.79 -3.14
N LYS A 71 -9.95 6.48 -3.36
CA LYS A 71 -11.12 5.58 -3.39
C LYS A 71 -11.90 5.62 -2.08
N VAL A 72 -11.22 5.42 -0.94
CA VAL A 72 -11.84 5.46 0.40
C VAL A 72 -12.49 6.81 0.69
N LYS A 73 -11.87 7.92 0.27
CA LYS A 73 -12.48 9.26 0.39
C LYS A 73 -13.79 9.38 -0.39
N GLY A 74 -13.88 8.79 -1.58
CA GLY A 74 -15.10 8.75 -2.38
C GLY A 74 -16.22 8.00 -1.67
N GLU A 75 -15.92 6.79 -1.19
CA GLU A 75 -16.87 5.96 -0.45
C GLU A 75 -17.38 6.67 0.82
N LEU A 76 -16.51 7.36 1.56
CA LEU A 76 -16.90 8.16 2.73
C LEU A 76 -17.83 9.33 2.37
N ALA A 77 -17.60 9.97 1.21
CA ALA A 77 -18.48 11.04 0.73
C ALA A 77 -19.87 10.50 0.40
N ASP A 78 -19.94 9.32 -0.21
CA ASP A 78 -21.21 8.64 -0.53
C ASP A 78 -21.98 8.25 0.73
N ILE A 79 -21.31 7.67 1.73
CA ILE A 79 -21.89 7.36 3.04
C ILE A 79 -22.46 8.63 3.68
N ARG A 80 -21.71 9.74 3.67
CA ARG A 80 -22.16 11.02 4.22
C ARG A 80 -23.39 11.56 3.49
N ASN A 81 -23.43 11.46 2.16
CA ASN A 81 -24.56 11.89 1.35
C ASN A 81 -25.80 11.03 1.63
N ASN A 82 -25.62 9.72 1.80
CA ASN A 82 -26.71 8.82 2.19
C ASN A 82 -27.24 9.15 3.59
N GLY A 83 -26.35 9.45 4.56
CA GLY A 83 -26.76 9.92 5.88
C GLY A 83 -27.63 11.19 5.84
N LYS A 84 -27.31 12.15 4.98
CA LYS A 84 -28.15 13.35 4.76
C LYS A 84 -29.54 13.00 4.21
N LYS A 85 -29.61 12.06 3.25
CA LYS A 85 -30.89 11.59 2.67
C LYS A 85 -31.76 10.91 3.74
N ILE A 86 -31.18 10.03 4.55
CA ILE A 86 -31.87 9.37 5.67
C ILE A 86 -32.42 10.40 6.65
N LYS A 87 -31.61 11.40 7.02
CA LYS A 87 -32.05 12.48 7.92
C LYS A 87 -33.24 13.26 7.34
N LYS A 88 -33.25 13.52 6.02
CA LYS A 88 -34.38 14.15 5.35
C LYS A 88 -35.64 13.32 5.50
N TYR A 89 -35.58 11.99 5.30
CA TYR A 89 -36.74 11.11 5.47
C TYR A 89 -37.28 11.14 6.90
N LEU A 90 -36.42 11.17 7.93
CA LEU A 90 -36.84 11.26 9.34
C LEU A 90 -37.59 12.57 9.68
N THR A 91 -37.30 13.66 8.96
CA THR A 91 -37.93 14.98 9.18
C THR A 91 -39.09 15.29 8.24
N SER A 92 -39.39 14.40 7.29
CA SER A 92 -40.44 14.59 6.28
C SER A 92 -41.73 13.83 6.61
N TYR A 93 -41.84 13.29 7.82
CA TYR A 93 -43.05 12.71 8.43
C TYR A 93 -43.54 13.62 9.56
#